data_AF-A0A432TNE6-F1
#
_entry.id   AF-A0A432TNE6-F1
#
_cell.length_a   1.000
_cell.length_b   1.000
_cell.length_c   1.000
_cell.angle_alpha   90.00
_cell.angle_beta   90.00
_cell.angle_gamma   90.00
#
_symmetry.space_group_name_H-M   'P 1'
#
loop_
_entity.id
_entity.type
_entity.pdbx_description
1 polymer ?
#
loop_
_entity_poly.entity_id
_entity_poly.type
_entity_poly.pdbx_seq_one_letter_code
_entity_poly.pdbx_strand_id
1 'polypeptide(L)' 'MPLSKLYIRTFGCQMNEYDSNKMSDVLKHSHGLELTDDALEADVLLLNTCSIREKAQEKL' A
#
# COMPACT_ATOMS: atom_id res chain seq x y z
N MET A 1 -5.09 23.45 -2.49
CA MET A 1 -5.64 22.23 -1.84
C MET A 1 -4.50 21.58 -1.08
N PRO A 2 -4.68 21.14 0.16
CA PRO A 2 -3.61 20.41 0.86
C PRO A 2 -3.28 19.14 0.07
N LEU A 3 -1.99 18.79 -0.02
CA LEU A 3 -1.58 17.51 -0.59
C LEU A 3 -2.03 16.41 0.37
N SER A 4 -2.84 15.48 -0.13
CA SER A 4 -3.27 14.34 0.67
C SER A 4 -2.15 13.31 0.75
N LYS A 5 -1.89 12.79 1.95
CA LYS A 5 -0.81 11.82 2.20
C LYS A 5 -1.35 10.39 2.09
N LEU A 6 -0.61 9.54 1.40
CA LEU A 6 -0.88 8.12 1.19
C LEU A 6 0.21 7.29 1.89
N TYR A 7 -0.21 6.43 2.82
CA TYR A 7 0.66 5.42 3.39
C TYR A 7 0.35 4.06 2.76
N ILE A 8 1.34 3.45 2.10
CA ILE A 8 1.19 2.11 1.53
C ILE A 8 1.99 1.11 2.36
N ARG A 9 1.33 0.06 2.82
CA ARG A 9 1.99 -1.07 3.45
C ARG A 9 1.69 -2.35 2.67
N THR A 10 2.76 -2.93 2.14
CA THR A 10 2.71 -4.12 1.30
C THR A 10 3.03 -5.36 2.12
N PHE A 11 2.18 -6.37 2.03
CA PHE A 11 2.35 -7.68 2.63
C PHE A 11 2.23 -8.75 1.53
N GLY A 12 3.36 -9.34 1.12
CA GLY A 12 3.32 -10.31 0.03
C GLY A 12 4.70 -10.58 -0.56
N CYS A 13 4.73 -10.81 -1.87
CA CYS A 13 5.97 -11.02 -2.62
C CYS A 13 6.38 -9.77 -3.41
N GLN A 14 7.49 -9.86 -4.15
CA GLN A 14 8.00 -8.78 -5.02
C GLN A 14 6.96 -8.28 -6.04
N MET A 15 5.99 -9.12 -6.42
CA MET A 15 4.89 -8.70 -7.30
C MET A 15 3.98 -7.66 -6.63
N ASN A 16 3.68 -7.82 -5.33
CA ASN A 16 2.90 -6.84 -4.59
C ASN A 16 3.68 -5.52 -4.41
N GLU A 17 5.00 -5.54 -4.31
CA GLU A 17 5.80 -4.30 -4.25
C GLU A 17 5.75 -3.55 -5.59
N TYR A 18 5.85 -4.27 -6.71
CA TYR A 18 5.66 -3.68 -8.04
C TYR A 18 4.27 -3.07 -8.20
N ASP A 19 3.24 -3.81 -7.79
CA ASP A 19 1.85 -3.33 -7.85
C ASP A 19 1.65 -2.12 -6.94
N SER A 20 2.22 -2.13 -5.74
CA SER A 20 2.16 -1.00 -4.80
C SER A 20 2.79 0.27 -5.36
N ASN A 21 3.96 0.17 -6.00
CA ASN A 21 4.59 1.31 -6.68
C ASN A 21 3.73 1.83 -7.84
N LYS A 22 3.11 0.92 -8.60
CA LYS A 22 2.23 1.32 -9.69
C LYS A 22 0.95 1.98 -9.17
N MET A 23 0.41 1.48 -8.05
CA MET A 23 -0.74 2.08 -7.38
C MET A 23 -0.41 3.47 -6.84
N SER A 24 0.77 3.69 -6.24
CA SER A 24 1.17 5.04 -5.81
C SER A 24 1.25 6.03 -6.96
N ASP A 25 1.82 5.63 -8.10
CA ASP A 25 1.93 6.51 -9.28
C ASP A 25 0.55 6.88 -9.82
N VAL A 26 -0.36 5.91 -9.91
CA VAL A 26 -1.73 6.16 -10.38
C VAL A 26 -2.48 7.08 -9.42
N LEU A 27 -2.38 6.84 -8.12
CA LEU A 27 -3.04 7.63 -7.09
C LEU A 27 -2.48 9.06 -7.00
N LYS A 28 -1.17 9.21 -7.21
CA LYS A 28 -0.52 10.51 -7.34
C LYS A 28 -1.04 11.28 -8.55
N HIS A 29 -1.11 10.66 -9.73
CA HIS A 29 -1.60 11.33 -10.94
C HIS A 29 -3.11 11.63 -10.91
N SER A 30 -3.93 10.76 -10.32
CA SER A 30 -5.38 10.89 -10.35
C SER A 30 -5.94 11.76 -9.21
N HIS A 31 -5.35 11.69 -8.02
CA HIS A 31 -5.86 12.32 -6.80
C HIS A 31 -4.86 13.25 -6.10
N GLY A 32 -3.64 13.40 -6.63
CA GLY A 32 -2.61 14.25 -6.02
C GLY A 32 -2.08 13.71 -4.69
N LEU A 33 -2.20 12.39 -4.47
CA LEU A 33 -1.73 11.72 -3.27
C LEU A 33 -0.20 11.61 -3.26
N GLU A 34 0.45 12.05 -2.18
CA GLU A 34 1.90 11.89 -1.97
C GLU A 34 2.19 10.77 -0.98
N LEU A 35 3.24 10.00 -1.24
CA LEU A 35 3.65 8.94 -0.33
C LEU A 35 4.19 9.52 0.99
N THR A 36 3.80 8.90 2.09
CA THR A 36 4.37 9.14 3.43
C THR A 36 4.83 7.84 4.04
N ASP A 37 5.92 7.89 4.81
CA ASP A 37 6.42 6.78 5.62
C ASP A 37 5.76 6.73 7.01
N ASP A 38 5.04 7.79 7.39
CA ASP A 38 4.30 7.87 8.64
C ASP A 38 2.80 7.64 8.39
N ALA A 39 2.30 6.53 8.93
CA ALA A 39 0.88 6.16 8.86
C ALA A 39 -0.03 7.12 9.64
N LEU A 40 0.50 7.84 10.63
CA LEU A 40 -0.27 8.82 11.43
C LEU A 40 -0.49 10.13 10.67
N GLU A 41 0.36 10.42 9.70
CA GLU A 41 0.23 11.60 8.84
C GLU A 41 -0.60 11.33 7.59
N ALA A 42 -0.97 10.09 7.32
CA ALA A 42 -1.68 9.71 6.10
C ALA A 42 -3.17 10.01 6.18
N ASP A 43 -3.69 10.64 5.13
CA ASP A 43 -5.13 10.78 4.90
C ASP A 43 -5.73 9.46 4.34
N VAL A 44 -4.90 8.65 3.67
CA VAL A 44 -5.28 7.38 3.05
C VAL A 44 -4.27 6.29 3.44
N LEU A 45 -4.77 5.17 3.97
CA LEU A 45 -3.97 3.96 4.17
C LEU A 45 -4.32 2.90 3.11
N LEU A 46 -3.30 2.40 2.40
CA LEU A 46 -3.43 1.33 1.42
C LEU A 46 -2.64 0.11 1.88
N LEU A 47 -3.36 -0.96 2.18
CA LEU A 47 -2.80 -2.24 2.62
C LEU A 47 -2.87 -3.21 1.44
N ASN A 48 -1.74 -3.42 0.74
CA ASN A 48 -1.68 -4.37 -0.36
C ASN A 48 -1.25 -5.74 0.18
N THR A 49 -2.23 -6.62 0.39
CA THR A 49 -2.00 -8.00 0.84
C THR A 49 -2.24 -8.98 -0.31
N CYS A 50 -1.41 -10.01 -0.48
CA CYS A 50 -1.80 -11.12 -1.33
C CYS A 50 -2.83 -12.02 -0.61
N SER A 51 -3.89 -12.42 -1.32
CA SER A 51 -4.90 -13.36 -0.78
C SER A 51 -4.35 -14.79 -0.58
N ILE A 52 -3.17 -15.09 -1.16
CA ILE A 52 -2.60 -16.42 -1.19
C ILE A 52 -1.63 -16.59 -0.02
N ARG A 53 -2.18 -16.78 1.18
CA ARG A 53 -1.53 -17.62 2.21
C ARG A 53 -2.50 -18.07 3.30
N GLU A 54 -3.58 -18.71 2.88
CA GLU A 54 -4.44 -19.56 3.73
C GLU A 54 -3.75 -20.86 4.22
N LYS A 55 -2.40 -20.95 4.18
CA LYS A 55 -1.63 -22.15 4.57
C LYS A 55 -0.28 -21.85 5.22
N ALA A 56 -0.26 -21.04 6.27
CA ALA A 56 0.91 -20.98 7.16
C ALA A 56 0.54 -20.83 8.65
N GLN A 57 -0.68 -21.22 9.04
CA GLN A 57 -1.09 -21.23 10.45
C GLN A 57 -1.84 -22.50 10.88
N GLU A 58 -1.63 -23.63 10.19
CA GLU A 58 -1.98 -24.94 10.76
C GLU A 58 -0.75 -25.85 10.83
N LYS A 59 -0.47 -26.23 12.09
CA LYS A 59 0.42 -27.28 12.60
C LYS A 59 1.85 -26.88 13.00
N LEU A 60 1.95 -26.51 14.28
CA LEU A 60 2.78 -27.26 15.24
C LEU A 60 2.57 -28.78 15.11
#